data_AF-A0A7W7AN25-F1
#
_entry.id   AF-A0A7W7AN25-F1
#
_cell.length_a   1.000
_cell.length_b   1.000
_cell.length_c   1.000
_cell.angle_alpha   90.00
_cell.angle_beta   90.00
_cell.angle_gamma   90.00
#
_symmetry.space_group_name_H-M   'P 1'
#
loop_
_entity.id
_entity.type
_entity.pdbx_description
1 polymer ?
#
loop_
_entity_poly.entity_id
_entity_poly.type
_entity_poly.pdbx_seq_one_letter_code
_entity_poly.pdbx_strand_id
1 'polypeptide(L)' 'MHRYPDWEARLAAYLEPLRARPFAWGRHDCSTFAAGAVEAMTGVDPMPEFRGRYSTARGSVRALRRFGAGTL' A
#
# COMPACT_ATOMS: atom_id res chain seq x y z
N MET A 1 16.72 -0.76 1.44
CA MET A 1 15.70 -1.07 0.41
C MET A 1 16.25 -0.60 -0.92
N HIS A 2 16.39 -1.48 -1.91
CA HIS A 2 16.88 -1.16 -3.26
C HIS A 2 15.81 -1.50 -4.28
N ARG A 3 15.72 -0.72 -5.36
CA ARG A 3 14.82 -1.03 -6.48
C ARG A 3 15.42 -2.12 -7.36
N TYR A 4 14.57 -2.93 -7.97
CA TYR A 4 15.00 -3.86 -9.01
C TYR A 4 15.55 -3.11 -10.24
N PRO A 5 16.45 -3.70 -11.04
CA PRO A 5 16.95 -3.07 -12.26
C PRO A 5 15.86 -2.73 -13.29
N ASP A 6 14.73 -3.44 -13.26
CA ASP A 6 13.56 -3.30 -14.13
C ASP A 6 12.37 -2.64 -13.41
N TRP A 7 12.61 -1.85 -12.36
CA TRP A 7 11.55 -1.32 -11.49
C TRP A 7 10.52 -0.46 -12.23
N GLU A 8 10.89 0.26 -13.29
CA GLU A 8 9.98 1.08 -14.08
C GLU A 8 8.90 0.22 -14.73
N ALA A 9 9.30 -0.90 -15.36
CA ALA A 9 8.38 -1.83 -16.00
C ALA A 9 7.47 -2.52 -14.97
N ARG A 10 8.01 -2.88 -13.81
CA ARG A 10 7.24 -3.46 -12.70
C ARG A 10 6.20 -2.48 -12.15
N LEU A 11 6.59 -1.22 -11.97
CA LEU A 11 5.68 -0.17 -11.52
C LEU A 11 4.57 0.05 -12.55
N ALA A 12 4.91 0.14 -13.84
CA ALA A 12 3.92 0.29 -14.91
C ALA A 12 2.92 -0.88 -14.91
N ALA A 13 3.41 -2.12 -14.82
CA ALA A 13 2.57 -3.32 -14.73
C ALA A 13 1.67 -3.34 -13.48
N TYR A 14 2.15 -2.82 -12.34
CA TYR A 14 1.36 -2.66 -11.13
C TYR A 14 0.25 -1.61 -11.28
N LEU A 15 0.57 -0.47 -11.90
CA LEU A 15 -0.36 0.66 -12.03
C LEU A 15 -1.49 0.40 -13.03
N GLU A 16 -1.20 -0.29 -14.14
CA GLU A 16 -2.13 -0.48 -15.24
C GLU A 16 -3.51 -1.02 -14.80
N PRO A 17 -3.62 -2.17 -14.10
CA PRO A 17 -4.92 -2.68 -13.66
C PRO A 17 -5.60 -1.81 -12.58
N LEU A 18 -4.86 -0.91 -11.92
CA LEU A 18 -5.38 -0.11 -10.81
C LEU A 18 -6.07 1.18 -11.28
N ARG A 19 -5.82 1.62 -12.52
CA ARG A 19 -6.38 2.85 -13.09
C ARG A 19 -7.91 2.89 -13.03
N ALA A 20 -8.57 1.75 -13.26
CA ALA A 20 -10.02 1.62 -13.26
C ALA A 20 -10.57 1.04 -11.95
N ARG A 21 -9.70 0.75 -10.96
CA ARG A 21 -10.11 0.06 -9.75
C ARG A 21 -10.74 1.05 -8.77
N PRO A 22 -11.97 0.81 -8.29
CA PRO A 22 -12.60 1.69 -7.30
C PRO A 22 -11.83 1.75 -5.99
N PHE A 23 -12.00 2.85 -5.26
CA PHE A 23 -11.45 3.00 -3.92
C PHE A 23 -12.09 2.01 -2.93
N ALA A 24 -11.27 1.40 -2.07
CA ALA A 24 -11.73 0.55 -0.98
C ALA A 24 -10.72 0.56 0.18
N TRP A 25 -11.17 0.96 1.38
CA TRP A 25 -10.33 0.94 2.57
C TRP A 25 -9.69 -0.43 2.84
N GLY A 26 -8.38 -0.44 3.05
CA GLY A 26 -7.57 -1.63 3.34
C GLY A 26 -7.33 -2.55 2.15
N ARG A 27 -7.79 -2.18 0.95
CA ARG A 27 -7.65 -3.00 -0.27
C ARG A 27 -7.20 -2.22 -1.51
N HIS A 28 -7.69 -1.00 -1.68
CA HIS A 28 -7.32 -0.07 -2.74
C HIS A 28 -7.58 1.37 -2.24
N ASP A 29 -6.74 1.78 -1.30
CA ASP A 29 -6.68 3.13 -0.76
C ASP A 29 -5.28 3.70 -0.92
N CYS A 30 -5.04 4.95 -0.51
CA CYS A 30 -3.74 5.60 -0.69
C CYS A 30 -2.58 4.79 -0.10
N SER A 31 -2.75 4.23 1.11
CA SER A 31 -1.70 3.47 1.79
C SER A 31 -1.41 2.15 1.09
N THR A 32 -2.44 1.34 0.82
CA THR A 32 -2.28 0.03 0.17
C THR A 32 -1.81 0.15 -1.29
N PHE A 33 -2.21 1.22 -1.98
CA PHE A 33 -1.72 1.57 -3.31
C PHE A 33 -0.23 1.94 -3.30
N ALA A 34 0.18 2.85 -2.41
CA ALA A 34 1.58 3.26 -2.32
C ALA A 34 2.48 2.10 -1.89
N ALA A 35 2.04 1.29 -0.93
CA ALA A 35 2.80 0.14 -0.47
C ALA A 35 2.93 -0.94 -1.55
N GLY A 36 1.87 -1.20 -2.33
CA GLY A 36 1.96 -2.12 -3.47
C GLY A 36 2.91 -1.62 -4.56
N ALA A 37 2.98 -0.31 -4.80
CA ALA A 37 3.97 0.26 -5.72
C ALA A 37 5.41 0.06 -5.22
N VAL A 38 5.67 0.29 -3.93
CA VAL A 38 6.98 0.03 -3.31
C VAL A 38 7.33 -1.45 -3.39
N GLU A 39 6.38 -2.33 -3.07
CA GLU A 39 6.55 -3.78 -3.14
C GLU A 39 6.84 -4.24 -4.58
N ALA A 40 6.12 -3.71 -5.58
CA ALA A 40 6.38 -4.02 -6.99
C ALA A 40 7.79 -3.62 -7.43
N MET A 41 8.28 -2.46 -6.98
CA MET A 41 9.61 -1.94 -7.37
C MET A 41 10.77 -2.59 -6.60
N THR A 42 10.54 -3.11 -5.39
CA THR A 42 11.62 -3.48 -4.45
C THR A 42 11.51 -4.89 -3.88
N GLY A 43 10.36 -5.54 -4.03
CA GLY A 43 10.05 -6.84 -3.44
C GLY A 43 9.74 -6.80 -1.94
N VAL A 44 9.64 -5.61 -1.35
CA VAL A 44 9.44 -5.42 0.09
C VAL A 44 8.12 -4.71 0.33
N ASP A 45 7.21 -5.34 1.09
CA ASP A 45 6.01 -4.67 1.61
C ASP A 45 6.42 -3.72 2.76
N PRO A 46 6.19 -2.40 2.65
CA PRO A 46 6.52 -1.45 3.70
C PRO A 46 5.46 -1.35 4.81
N MET A 47 4.31 -2.03 4.68
CA MET A 47 3.21 -1.95 5.66
C MET A 47 2.62 -3.31 6.09
N PRO A 48 3.42 -4.37 6.33
CA PRO A 48 2.90 -5.71 6.57
C PRO A 48 1.96 -5.78 7.78
N GLU A 49 2.20 -4.98 8.83
CA GLU A 49 1.39 -4.92 10.04
C GLU A 49 -0.01 -4.34 9.79
N PHE A 50 -0.19 -3.55 8.73
CA PHE A 50 -1.45 -2.90 8.39
C PHE A 50 -2.36 -3.78 7.51
N ARG A 51 -1.80 -4.77 6.80
CA ARG A 51 -2.56 -5.62 5.86
C ARG A 51 -3.70 -6.36 6.58
N GLY A 52 -4.91 -6.22 6.04
CA GLY A 52 -6.12 -6.85 6.59
C GLY A 52 -6.59 -6.30 7.94
N ARG A 53 -5.99 -5.23 8.48
CA ARG A 53 -6.33 -4.71 9.82
C ARG A 53 -7.43 -3.67 9.84
N TYR A 54 -7.83 -3.18 8.67
CA TYR A 54 -8.91 -2.22 8.54
C TYR A 54 -9.64 -2.38 7.20
N SER A 55 -10.91 -1.97 7.20
CA SER A 55 -11.79 -2.00 6.02
C SER A 55 -12.71 -0.78 5.95
N THR A 56 -12.50 0.20 6.83
CA THR A 56 -13.27 1.44 6.94
C THR A 56 -12.36 2.62 7.26
N ALA A 57 -12.81 3.85 7.02
CA ALA A 57 -12.09 5.07 7.40
C ALA A 57 -11.80 5.13 8.91
N ARG A 58 -12.77 4.79 9.76
CA ARG A 58 -12.53 4.72 11.23
C ARG A 58 -11.53 3.61 11.58
N GLY A 59 -11.54 2.51 10.83
CA GLY A 59 -10.59 1.43 10.98
C GLY A 59 -9.16 1.85 10.64
N SER A 60 -8.96 2.63 9.57
CA SER A 60 -7.63 3.09 9.17
C SER A 60 -6.99 3.99 10.23
N VAL A 61 -7.76 4.89 10.83
CA VAL A 61 -7.29 5.71 11.97
C VAL A 61 -6.88 4.84 13.16
N ARG A 62 -7.68 3.82 13.51
CA ARG A 62 -7.31 2.88 14.59
C ARG A 62 -6.05 2.08 14.27
N ALA A 63 -5.90 1.63 13.02
CA ALA A 63 -4.71 0.92 12.57
C ALA A 63 -3.48 1.81 12.66
N LEU A 64 -3.57 3.07 12.22
CA LEU A 64 -2.46 4.02 12.33
C LEU A 64 -2.08 4.31 13.79
N ARG A 65 -3.05 4.46 14.71
CA ARG A 65 -2.72 4.62 16.14
C ARG A 65 -2.05 3.40 16.76
N ARG A 66 -2.31 2.20 16.23
CA ARG A 66 -1.79 0.94 16.77
C ARG A 66 -0.43 0.55 16.19
N PHE A 67 -0.25 0.75 14.88
CA PHE A 67 0.91 0.27 14.14
C PHE A 67 1.78 1.40 13.59
N GLY A 68 1.25 2.62 13.51
CA GLY A 68 2.03 3.78 13.11
C GLY A 68 2.94 4.24 14.25
N ALA A 69 4.08 4.80 13.89
CA ALA A 69 5.05 5.36 14.83
C ALA A 69 4.72 6.81 15.27
N GLY A 70 3.59 7.38 14.81
CA GLY A 70 3.21 8.78 15.05
C GLY A 70 1.90 8.93 15.81
N THR A 71 1.70 10.10 16.44
CA THR A 71 0.44 10.48 17.09
C THR A 71 -0.47 11.19 16.08
N LEU A 72 -1.47 10.48 15.52
CA LEU A 72 -2.56 11.07 14.72
C LEU A 72 -3.73 11.56 15.59
#